data_AF-A0A2D2DG69-F1
#
_entry.id   AF-A0A2D2DG69-F1
#
_cell.length_a   1.000
_cell.length_b   1.000
_cell.length_c   1.000
_cell.angle_alpha   90.00
_cell.angle_beta   90.00
_cell.angle_gamma   90.00
#
_symmetry.space_group_name_H-M   'P 1'
#
loop_
_entity.id
_entity.type
_entity.pdbx_description
1 polymer ?
#
loop_
_entity_poly.entity_id
_entity_poly.type
_entity_poly.pdbx_seq_one_letter_code
_entity_poly.pdbx_strand_id
1 'polypeptide(L)'
;MAIRKDLNGLRMQLPGAPAIYLIDQGMKRHIPDPTTYNNLFRDWSGIVQDPHLNNIDTGTPLSHGAVLAQAQGDAAVYLIDQGVKRHIASPATMDRYYLDWNKIQHVAPILIRSIQNGPTIAWPA
;
A
#
# COMPACT_ATOMS: atom_id res chain seq x y z
N MET A 1 -21.94 3.59 1.21
CA MET A 1 -20.53 3.45 0.82
C MET A 1 -20.42 2.26 -0.14
N ALA A 2 -19.34 2.15 -0.91
CA ALA A 2 -19.15 1.07 -1.88
C ALA A 2 -17.66 0.73 -2.07
N ILE A 3 -17.39 -0.53 -2.44
CA ILE A 3 -16.08 -0.99 -2.91
C ILE A 3 -15.77 -0.38 -4.28
N ARG A 4 -14.57 0.18 -4.44
CA ARG A 4 -14.07 0.84 -5.66
C ARG A 4 -12.75 0.25 -6.15
N LYS A 5 -12.79 -0.99 -6.66
CA LYS A 5 -11.59 -1.69 -7.15
C LYS A 5 -10.91 -0.94 -8.30
N ASP A 6 -11.67 -0.18 -9.10
CA ASP A 6 -11.16 0.67 -10.17
C ASP A 6 -10.19 1.76 -9.66
N LEU A 7 -10.28 2.12 -8.38
CA LEU A 7 -9.42 3.11 -7.74
C LEU A 7 -8.22 2.49 -7.01
N ASN A 8 -8.05 1.16 -7.02
CA ASN A 8 -6.93 0.50 -6.35
C ASN A 8 -5.58 1.09 -6.75
N GLY A 9 -4.73 1.32 -5.75
CA GLY A 9 -3.40 1.92 -5.88
C GLY A 9 -3.38 3.44 -5.78
N LEU A 10 -4.52 4.12 -5.86
CA LEU A 10 -4.57 5.57 -5.69
C LEU A 10 -4.36 5.97 -4.23
N ARG A 11 -3.60 7.05 -4.03
CA ARG A 11 -3.55 7.79 -2.77
C ARG A 11 -4.52 8.95 -2.87
N MET A 12 -5.47 9.03 -1.95
CA MET A 12 -6.59 9.97 -2.01
C MET A 12 -6.77 10.70 -0.69
N GLN A 13 -7.27 11.94 -0.76
CA GLN A 13 -7.63 12.75 0.41
C GLN A 13 -8.90 13.56 0.13
N LEU A 14 -9.62 13.96 1.17
CA LEU A 14 -10.68 14.97 1.03
C LEU A 14 -10.03 16.34 0.74
N PRO A 15 -10.64 17.20 -0.10
CA PRO A 15 -10.16 18.55 -0.33
C PRO A 15 -9.98 19.32 1.00
N GLY A 16 -8.78 19.85 1.23
CA GLY A 16 -8.44 20.61 2.45
C GLY A 16 -8.23 19.78 3.72
N ALA A 17 -8.38 18.45 3.68
CA ALA A 17 -8.12 17.58 4.82
C ALA A 17 -6.67 17.04 4.80
N PRO A 18 -6.03 16.84 5.97
CA PRO A 18 -4.68 16.31 6.04
C PRO A 18 -4.60 14.77 5.91
N ALA A 19 -5.72 14.06 6.11
CA ALA A 19 -5.74 12.60 6.11
C ALA A 19 -5.64 12.03 4.70
N ILE A 20 -4.64 11.18 4.47
CA ILE A 20 -4.40 10.50 3.19
C ILE A 20 -4.73 9.02 3.35
N TYR A 21 -5.39 8.47 2.33
CA TYR A 21 -5.80 7.09 2.27
C TYR A 21 -5.21 6.42 1.04
N LEU A 22 -4.71 5.19 1.19
CA LEU A 22 -4.43 4.30 0.07
C LEU A 22 -5.72 3.53 -0.26
N ILE A 23 -6.15 3.54 -1.52
CA ILE A 23 -7.22 2.65 -1.96
C ILE A 23 -6.64 1.28 -2.26
N ASP A 24 -7.13 0.27 -1.56
CA ASP A 24 -6.65 -1.09 -1.69
C ASP A 24 -7.77 -2.09 -1.39
N GLN A 25 -7.87 -3.14 -2.21
CA GLN A 25 -9.02 -4.06 -2.26
C GLN A 25 -10.38 -3.32 -2.40
N GLY A 26 -10.36 -2.15 -3.03
CA GLY A 26 -11.47 -1.24 -3.27
C GLY A 26 -11.96 -0.48 -2.03
N MET A 27 -11.21 -0.52 -0.93
CA MET A 27 -11.50 0.22 0.29
C MET A 27 -10.46 1.30 0.54
N LYS A 28 -10.84 2.40 1.19
CA LYS A 28 -9.88 3.41 1.64
C LYS A 28 -9.23 2.97 2.95
N ARG A 29 -7.90 2.84 2.95
CA ARG A 29 -7.09 2.49 4.11
C ARG A 29 -6.29 3.72 4.54
N HIS A 30 -6.52 4.21 5.75
CA HIS A 30 -5.81 5.39 6.26
C HIS A 30 -4.31 5.12 6.35
N ILE A 31 -3.49 6.06 5.89
CA ILE A 31 -2.04 6.06 6.11
C ILE A 31 -1.82 6.83 7.42
N PRO A 32 -1.41 6.17 8.51
CA PRO A 32 -1.54 6.72 9.86
C PRO A 32 -0.62 7.91 10.14
N ASP A 33 0.53 7.98 9.46
CA ASP A 33 1.55 8.99 9.73
C ASP A 33 2.50 9.19 8.52
N PRO A 34 3.24 10.32 8.46
CA PRO A 34 4.19 10.60 7.38
C PRO A 34 5.36 9.60 7.28
N THR A 35 5.78 8.98 8.38
CA THR A 35 6.86 7.98 8.36
C THR A 35 6.41 6.73 7.60
N THR A 36 5.20 6.26 7.87
CA THR A 36 4.58 5.15 7.14
C THR A 36 4.42 5.48 5.66
N TYR A 37 4.04 6.72 5.31
CA TYR A 37 4.00 7.17 3.92
C TYR A 37 5.40 7.11 3.27
N ASN A 38 6.39 7.66 3.96
CA ASN A 38 7.77 7.76 3.50
C ASN A 38 8.48 6.40 3.43
N ASN A 39 7.95 5.34 4.04
CA ASN A 39 8.46 3.98 3.88
C ASN A 39 7.96 3.30 2.59
N LEU A 40 6.92 3.82 1.94
CA LEU A 40 6.20 3.09 0.88
C LEU A 40 6.28 3.77 -0.48
N PHE A 41 6.00 5.07 -0.54
CA PHE A 41 5.73 5.77 -1.79
C PHE A 41 6.91 6.63 -2.26
N ARG A 42 7.08 6.83 -3.57
CA ARG A 42 8.24 7.55 -4.14
C ARG A 42 8.40 8.95 -3.56
N ASP A 43 7.30 9.70 -3.56
CA ASP A 43 7.19 11.06 -3.07
C ASP A 43 5.72 11.40 -2.77
N TRP A 44 5.47 12.64 -2.36
CA TRP A 44 4.15 13.16 -2.00
C TRP A 44 3.32 13.64 -3.20
N SER A 45 3.79 13.44 -4.44
CA SER A 45 3.03 13.80 -5.64
C SER A 45 1.98 12.75 -5.99
N GLY A 46 1.00 13.15 -6.80
CA GLY A 46 -0.05 12.25 -7.29
C GLY A 46 -1.10 11.86 -6.23
N ILE A 47 -1.19 12.60 -5.13
CA ILE A 47 -2.31 12.47 -4.17
C ILE A 47 -3.55 13.12 -4.79
N VAL A 48 -4.59 12.32 -5.00
CA VAL A 48 -5.85 12.77 -5.61
C VAL A 48 -6.74 13.40 -4.54
N GLN A 49 -7.21 14.62 -4.79
CA GLN A 49 -8.26 15.24 -3.99
C GLN A 49 -9.63 14.87 -4.55
N ASP A 50 -10.50 14.27 -3.75
CA ASP A 50 -11.83 13.85 -4.18
C ASP A 50 -12.87 14.13 -3.08
N PRO A 51 -13.87 15.01 -3.31
CA PRO A 51 -14.93 15.29 -2.34
C PRO A 51 -15.82 14.06 -2.06
N HIS A 52 -15.81 13.05 -2.93
CA HIS A 52 -16.57 11.82 -2.81
C HIS A 52 -15.77 10.68 -2.17
N LEU A 53 -14.58 10.93 -1.61
CA LEU A 53 -13.79 9.91 -0.90
C LEU A 53 -14.57 9.22 0.23
N ASN A 54 -15.53 9.90 0.85
CA ASN A 54 -16.40 9.33 1.88
C ASN A 54 -17.45 8.34 1.36
N ASN A 55 -17.59 8.21 0.04
CA ASN A 55 -18.46 7.22 -0.57
C ASN A 55 -17.76 5.85 -0.72
N ILE A 56 -16.45 5.77 -0.55
CA ILE A 56 -15.68 4.52 -0.59
C ILE A 56 -15.71 3.84 0.78
N ASP A 57 -15.92 2.53 0.80
CA ASP A 57 -15.87 1.73 2.03
C ASP A 57 -14.53 1.91 2.77
N THR A 58 -14.59 2.02 4.10
CA THR A 58 -13.40 2.17 4.94
C THR A 58 -12.82 0.80 5.28
N GLY A 59 -11.56 0.57 4.90
CA GLY A 59 -10.81 -0.62 5.27
C GLY A 59 -9.95 -0.39 6.51
N THR A 60 -9.35 -1.45 7.03
CA THR A 60 -8.37 -1.36 8.13
C THR A 60 -7.23 -0.40 7.74
N PRO A 61 -6.85 0.56 8.60
CA PRO A 61 -5.69 1.42 8.35
C PRO A 61 -4.41 0.64 8.08
N LEU A 62 -3.42 1.28 7.47
CA LEU A 62 -2.07 0.73 7.48
C LEU A 62 -1.53 0.74 8.92
N SER A 63 -0.71 -0.23 9.24
CA SER A 63 0.08 -0.28 10.47
C SER A 63 1.10 0.85 10.46
N HIS A 64 1.33 1.46 11.62
CA HIS A 64 2.42 2.41 11.80
C HIS A 64 3.74 1.70 11.46
N GLY A 65 4.55 2.32 10.60
CA GLY A 65 5.81 1.74 10.15
C GLY A 65 5.66 0.57 9.18
N ALA A 66 4.55 0.46 8.44
CA ALA A 66 4.47 -0.48 7.31
C ALA A 66 5.65 -0.27 6.34
N VAL A 67 6.15 -1.35 5.73
CA VAL A 67 7.36 -1.35 4.89
C VAL A 67 7.20 -2.21 3.65
N LEU A 68 8.02 -1.93 2.64
CA LEU A 68 8.29 -2.85 1.54
C LEU A 68 9.47 -3.74 1.90
N ALA A 69 9.36 -5.04 1.66
CA ALA A 69 10.42 -5.99 1.97
C ALA A 69 10.59 -7.05 0.88
N GLN A 70 11.82 -7.51 0.72
CA GLN A 70 12.21 -8.59 -0.19
C GLN A 70 13.19 -9.52 0.52
N ALA A 71 13.05 -10.83 0.29
CA ALA A 71 14.04 -11.79 0.76
C ALA A 71 15.33 -11.64 -0.07
N GLN A 72 16.49 -11.63 0.58
CA GLN A 72 17.78 -11.60 -0.14
C GLN A 72 17.87 -12.76 -1.15
N GLY A 73 18.18 -12.43 -2.40
CA GLY A 73 18.26 -13.39 -3.50
C GLY A 73 16.92 -13.79 -4.13
N ASP A 74 15.80 -13.22 -3.68
CA ASP A 74 14.47 -13.40 -4.28
C ASP A 74 14.05 -12.13 -5.05
N ALA A 75 13.21 -12.30 -6.07
CA ALA A 75 12.61 -11.21 -6.82
C ALA A 75 11.27 -10.74 -6.19
N ALA A 76 10.61 -11.58 -5.38
CA ALA A 76 9.30 -11.26 -4.83
C ALA A 76 9.34 -10.09 -3.82
N VAL A 77 8.55 -9.05 -4.09
CA VAL A 77 8.40 -7.88 -3.21
C VAL A 77 7.09 -7.98 -2.44
N TYR A 78 7.13 -7.65 -1.15
CA TYR A 78 5.99 -7.72 -0.25
C TYR A 78 5.73 -6.38 0.42
N LEU A 79 4.46 -6.01 0.57
CA LEU A 79 4.02 -5.06 1.58
C LEU A 79 3.86 -5.81 2.91
N ILE A 80 4.56 -5.35 3.95
CA ILE A 80 4.43 -5.86 5.32
C ILE A 80 3.58 -4.88 6.12
N ASP A 81 2.39 -5.34 6.51
CA ASP A 81 1.36 -4.52 7.15
C ASP A 81 0.33 -5.44 7.83
N GLN A 82 -0.25 -5.00 8.95
CA GLN A 82 -1.26 -5.75 9.72
C GLN A 82 -0.80 -7.18 10.09
N GLY A 83 0.50 -7.35 10.37
CA GLY A 83 1.08 -8.65 10.75
C GLY A 83 1.17 -9.67 9.61
N VAL A 84 0.87 -9.28 8.37
CA VAL A 84 0.94 -10.16 7.19
C VAL A 84 1.91 -9.62 6.14
N LYS A 85 2.41 -10.50 5.27
CA LYS A 85 3.12 -10.16 4.04
C LYS A 85 2.18 -10.31 2.86
N ARG A 86 2.09 -9.28 2.03
CA ARG A 86 1.24 -9.29 0.84
C ARG A 86 2.10 -9.12 -0.39
N HIS A 87 2.13 -10.16 -1.22
CA HIS A 87 2.93 -10.15 -2.45
C HIS A 87 2.43 -9.07 -3.40
N ILE A 88 3.35 -8.30 -3.98
CA ILE A 88 3.04 -7.32 -5.02
C ILE A 88 3.28 -7.99 -6.36
N ALA A 89 2.20 -8.26 -7.10
CA ALA A 89 2.19 -9.25 -8.18
C ALA A 89 3.09 -8.92 -9.37
N SER A 90 3.40 -7.64 -9.60
CA SER A 90 4.17 -7.22 -10.78
C SER A 90 4.77 -5.82 -10.62
N PRO A 91 5.76 -5.45 -11.44
CA PRO A 91 6.22 -4.07 -11.56
C PRO A 91 5.12 -3.08 -11.94
N ALA A 92 4.16 -3.47 -12.78
CA ALA A 92 3.01 -2.63 -13.11
C ALA A 92 2.14 -2.35 -11.87
N THR A 93 2.02 -3.32 -10.95
CA THR A 93 1.35 -3.10 -9.65
C THR A 93 2.14 -2.13 -8.77
N MET A 94 3.48 -2.26 -8.71
CA MET A 94 4.34 -1.30 -8.00
C MET A 94 4.12 0.12 -8.52
N ASP A 95 4.11 0.30 -9.84
CA ASP A 95 3.86 1.58 -10.48
C ASP A 95 2.45 2.11 -10.19
N ARG A 96 1.43 1.25 -10.30
CA ARG A 96 0.03 1.62 -10.02
C ARG A 96 -0.16 2.12 -8.59
N TYR A 97 0.46 1.45 -7.62
CA TYR A 97 0.40 1.81 -6.21
C TYR A 97 1.39 2.93 -5.84
N TYR A 98 2.13 3.46 -6.81
CA TYR A 98 3.16 4.48 -6.65
C TYR A 98 4.22 4.12 -5.60
N LEU A 99 4.49 2.82 -5.47
CA LEU A 99 5.49 2.29 -4.57
C LEU A 99 6.88 2.57 -5.12
N ASP A 100 7.84 2.68 -4.21
CA ASP A 100 9.23 2.98 -4.53
C ASP A 100 10.10 1.75 -4.36
N TRP A 101 10.77 1.37 -5.44
CA TRP A 101 11.75 0.29 -5.44
C TRP A 101 12.92 0.57 -4.49
N ASN A 102 13.30 1.83 -4.29
CA ASN A 102 14.42 2.21 -3.41
C ASN A 102 14.08 2.08 -1.92
N LYS A 103 12.81 1.84 -1.58
CA LYS A 103 12.33 1.70 -0.20
C LYS A 103 12.20 0.24 0.24
N ILE A 104 12.56 -0.69 -0.64
CA ILE A 104 12.54 -2.12 -0.35
C ILE A 104 13.65 -2.45 0.65
N GLN A 105 13.26 -3.03 1.77
CA GLN A 105 14.19 -3.58 2.75
C GLN A 105 14.55 -5.01 2.37
N HIS A 106 15.84 -5.25 2.13
CA HIS A 106 16.35 -6.59 1.88
C HIS A 106 16.65 -7.30 3.20
N VAL A 107 15.91 -8.38 3.46
CA VAL A 107 15.99 -9.11 4.73
C VAL A 107 16.33 -10.58 4.51
N ALA A 108 16.76 -11.27 5.57
CA ALA A 108 17.03 -12.69 5.52
C ALA A 108 15.77 -13.47 5.09
N PRO A 109 15.87 -14.48 4.20
CA PRO A 109 14.70 -15.23 3.73
C PRO A 109 13.83 -15.85 4.84
N ILE A 110 14.43 -16.21 5.98
CA ILE A 110 13.71 -16.76 7.13
C ILE A 110 12.71 -15.78 7.73
N LEU A 111 13.02 -14.47 7.72
CA LEU A 111 12.12 -13.43 8.24
C LEU A 111 10.90 -13.24 7.35
N ILE A 112 11.08 -13.27 6.02
CA ILE A 112 9.93 -13.24 5.12
C ILE A 112 9.08 -14.50 5.29
N ARG A 113 9.70 -15.68 5.37
CA ARG A 113 8.97 -16.97 5.48
C ARG A 113 8.15 -17.10 6.76
N SER A 114 8.57 -16.49 7.87
CA SER A 114 7.85 -16.56 9.14
C SER A 114 6.61 -15.67 9.22
N ILE A 115 6.49 -14.65 8.35
CA ILE A 115 5.32 -13.77 8.31
C ILE A 115 4.18 -14.46 7.56
N GLN A 116 2.98 -14.42 8.15
CA GLN A 116 1.77 -15.00 7.55
C GLN A 116 1.45 -14.34 6.18
N ASN A 117 1.02 -15.16 5.22
CA ASN A 117 0.57 -14.66 3.92
C ASN A 117 -0.75 -13.89 4.06
N GLY A 118 -0.79 -12.68 3.49
CA GLY A 118 -2.02 -11.94 3.23
C GLY A 118 -2.42 -12.00 1.75
N PRO A 119 -3.53 -11.35 1.37
CA PRO A 119 -3.98 -11.31 -0.01
C PRO A 119 -2.97 -10.58 -0.91
N THR A 120 -2.71 -11.14 -2.09
CA THR A 120 -1.83 -10.54 -3.11
C THR A 120 -2.38 -9.18 -3.55
N ILE A 121 -1.47 -8.23 -3.78
CA ILE A 121 -1.75 -6.92 -4.36
C ILE A 121 -1.48 -7.05 -5.86
N ALA A 122 -2.50 -6.84 -6.69
CA ALA A 122 -2.41 -6.97 -8.14
C ALA A 122 -3.16 -5.84 -8.85
N TRP A 123 -2.64 -5.43 -10.00
CA TRP A 123 -3.31 -4.53 -10.93
C TRP A 123 -2.98 -4.88 -12.40
N PRO A 124 -3.97 -4.91 -13.31
CA PRO A 124 -5.41 -4.88 -13.03
C PRO A 124 -5.83 -6.07 -12.14
N ALA A 125 -6.89 -5.87 -11.36
CA ALA A 125 -7.42 -6.84 -10.41
C ALA A 125 -8.22 -7.96 -11.09
#